data_AF-A0A8K0A6L7-F1
#
_entry.id   AF-A0A8K0A6L7-F1
#
_cell.length_a   1.000
_cell.length_b   1.000
_cell.length_c   1.000
_cell.angle_alpha   90.00
_cell.angle_beta   90.00
_cell.angle_gamma   90.00
#
_symmetry.space_group_name_H-M   'P 1'
#
loop_
_entity.id
_entity.type
_entity.pdbx_description
1 polymer ?
#
loop_
_entity_poly.entity_id
_entity_poly.type
_entity_poly.pdbx_seq_one_letter_code
_entity_poly.pdbx_strand_id
1 'polypeptide(L)'
;MERFAGKWCLSSLEFEKMKALFMAKWGRSEADMDKEKEQWMKTYMKVAEDGTHWKYGNVPQGDRAFTFDKTDQTCKLFRTPSSFLQSTFEMTGDGAMTIHSRGTFKMIFKITGYQMKLTQSMDEFSYDTVYTKCTCPE
;
A
#
# COMPACT_ATOMS: atom_id res chain seq x y z
N MET A 1 -13.73 -3.61 -8.11
CA MET A 1 -12.78 -2.77 -7.34
C MET A 1 -13.47 -1.70 -6.49
N GLU A 2 -14.75 -1.39 -6.72
CA GLU A 2 -15.57 -0.50 -5.86
C GLU A 2 -15.46 -0.79 -4.37
N ARG A 3 -15.34 -2.07 -3.97
CA ARG A 3 -15.16 -2.44 -2.55
C ARG A 3 -13.93 -1.82 -1.88
N PHE A 4 -12.89 -1.49 -2.65
CA PHE A 4 -11.67 -0.86 -2.14
C PHE A 4 -11.84 0.65 -1.97
N ALA A 5 -12.85 1.26 -2.58
CA ALA A 5 -13.06 2.71 -2.52
C ALA A 5 -13.39 3.20 -1.10
N GLY A 6 -12.83 4.36 -0.76
CA GLY A 6 -13.04 5.04 0.52
C GLY A 6 -11.74 5.41 1.24
N LYS A 7 -11.88 5.86 2.49
CA LYS A 7 -10.77 6.11 3.41
C LYS A 7 -10.58 4.91 4.34
N TRP A 8 -9.33 4.52 4.56
CA TRP A 8 -8.92 3.35 5.33
C TRP A 8 -7.83 3.75 6.31
N CYS A 9 -8.14 3.75 7.60
CA CYS A 9 -7.25 4.21 8.66
C CYS A 9 -6.36 3.08 9.13
N LEU A 10 -5.06 3.36 9.29
CA LEU A 10 -4.13 2.37 9.81
C LEU A 10 -4.58 1.89 11.20
N SER A 11 -4.81 0.59 11.33
CA SER A 11 -5.27 -0.04 12.57
C SER A 11 -4.17 -0.87 13.22
N SER A 12 -3.37 -1.57 12.42
CA SER A 12 -2.16 -2.25 12.89
C SER A 12 -1.10 -2.32 11.80
N LEU A 13 0.15 -2.34 12.22
CA LEU A 13 1.32 -2.50 11.35
C LEU A 13 2.30 -3.43 12.05
N GLU A 14 2.77 -4.47 11.35
CA GLU A 14 3.89 -5.30 11.82
C GLU A 14 5.23 -4.52 11.70
N PHE A 15 5.35 -3.45 12.49
CA PHE A 15 6.39 -2.44 12.35
C PHE A 15 7.79 -3.04 12.48
N GLU A 16 8.02 -3.98 13.39
CA GLU A 16 9.35 -4.59 13.58
C GLU A 16 9.79 -5.41 12.35
N LYS A 17 8.86 -6.10 11.66
CA LYS A 17 9.18 -6.83 10.43
C LYS A 17 9.47 -5.87 9.28
N MET A 18 8.68 -4.80 9.16
CA MET A 18 8.89 -3.75 8.18
C MET A 18 10.23 -3.04 8.43
N LYS A 19 10.55 -2.69 9.69
CA LYS A 19 11.82 -2.10 10.11
C LYS A 19 13.00 -3.00 9.72
N ALA A 20 12.93 -4.30 10.03
CA ALA A 20 13.96 -5.26 9.64
C ALA A 20 14.17 -5.31 8.12
N LEU A 21 13.09 -5.36 7.32
CA LEU A 21 13.17 -5.31 5.86
C LEU A 21 13.87 -4.02 5.38
N PHE A 22 13.47 -2.87 5.91
CA PHE A 22 13.96 -1.58 5.44
C PHE A 22 15.43 -1.35 5.78
N MET A 23 15.85 -1.80 6.97
CA MET A 23 17.24 -1.79 7.37
C MET A 23 18.07 -2.75 6.49
N ALA A 24 17.57 -3.97 6.24
CA ALA A 24 18.28 -5.00 5.48
C ALA A 24 18.41 -4.69 3.97
N LYS A 25 17.36 -4.19 3.32
CA LYS A 25 17.34 -3.98 1.86
C LYS A 25 17.75 -2.57 1.43
N TRP A 26 17.51 -1.57 2.29
CA TRP A 26 17.76 -0.16 1.95
C TRP A 26 18.74 0.55 2.88
N GLY A 27 19.35 -0.16 3.84
CA GLY A 27 20.37 0.42 4.73
C GLY A 27 19.84 1.56 5.60
N ARG A 28 18.52 1.58 5.85
CA ARG A 28 17.87 2.58 6.70
C ARG A 28 18.41 2.48 8.12
N SER A 29 18.60 3.61 8.81
CA SER A 29 19.00 3.59 10.21
C SER A 29 17.81 3.30 11.12
N GLU A 30 18.07 2.70 12.28
CA GLU A 30 17.05 2.45 13.31
C GLU A 30 16.37 3.76 13.76
N ALA A 31 17.16 4.81 13.97
CA ALA A 31 16.66 6.12 14.37
C ALA A 31 15.70 6.74 13.33
N ASP A 32 15.97 6.57 12.04
CA ASP A 32 15.08 7.05 10.98
C ASP A 32 13.77 6.26 10.94
N MET A 33 13.83 4.94 11.14
CA MET A 33 12.64 4.09 11.16
C MET A 33 11.74 4.44 12.34
N ASP A 34 12.30 4.61 13.54
CA ASP A 34 11.53 4.92 14.75
C ASP A 34 10.86 6.30 14.65
N LYS A 35 11.53 7.29 14.05
CA LYS A 35 10.94 8.61 13.76
C LYS A 35 9.79 8.53 12.76
N GLU A 36 9.88 7.66 11.75
CA GLU A 36 8.81 7.47 10.77
C GLU A 36 7.60 6.70 11.33
N LYS A 37 7.79 5.85 12.35
CA LYS A 37 6.70 5.09 12.99
C LYS A 37 5.53 5.98 13.41
N GLU A 38 5.82 7.08 14.09
CA GLU A 38 4.80 8.02 14.57
C GLU A 38 4.05 8.70 13.43
N GLN A 39 4.73 8.96 12.31
CA GLN A 39 4.10 9.54 11.13
C GLN A 39 3.20 8.53 10.44
N TRP A 40 3.64 7.28 10.30
CA TRP A 40 2.88 6.20 9.68
C TRP A 40 1.58 5.91 10.44
N MET A 41 1.61 5.94 11.78
CA MET A 41 0.41 5.79 12.62
C MET A 41 -0.63 6.90 12.42
N LYS A 42 -0.23 8.04 11.85
CA LYS A 42 -1.14 9.14 11.49
C LYS A 42 -1.62 9.06 10.04
N THR A 43 -1.20 8.03 9.30
CA THR A 43 -1.58 7.89 7.90
C THR A 43 -2.89 7.13 7.71
N TYR A 44 -3.65 7.58 6.72
CA TYR A 44 -4.76 6.82 6.16
C TYR A 44 -4.53 6.60 4.67
N MET A 45 -5.03 5.48 4.18
CA MET A 45 -5.12 5.16 2.77
C MET A 45 -6.42 5.77 2.22
N LYS A 46 -6.31 6.53 1.13
CA LYS A 46 -7.47 6.95 0.33
C LYS A 46 -7.48 6.19 -0.99
N VAL A 47 -8.58 5.51 -1.29
CA VAL A 47 -8.83 4.86 -2.59
C VAL A 47 -9.95 5.59 -3.29
N ALA A 48 -9.64 6.22 -4.42
CA ALA A 48 -10.60 6.95 -5.24
C ALA A 48 -10.47 6.55 -6.71
N GLU A 49 -11.59 6.59 -7.42
CA GLU A 49 -11.67 6.38 -8.86
C GLU A 49 -11.55 7.71 -9.60
N ASP A 50 -10.78 7.71 -10.68
CA ASP A 50 -10.52 8.84 -11.58
C ASP A 50 -10.55 8.32 -13.03
N GLY A 51 -11.75 8.21 -13.60
CA GLY A 51 -11.97 7.68 -14.94
C GLY A 51 -11.50 6.22 -15.07
N THR A 52 -10.45 5.98 -15.86
CA THR A 52 -9.85 4.64 -16.02
C THR A 52 -8.90 4.25 -14.90
N HIS A 53 -8.65 5.15 -13.94
CA HIS A 53 -7.62 4.98 -12.93
C HIS A 53 -8.15 4.85 -11.49
N TRP A 54 -7.40 4.13 -10.64
CA TRP A 54 -7.54 4.21 -9.19
C TRP A 54 -6.30 4.82 -8.56
N LYS A 55 -6.48 5.71 -7.58
CA LYS A 55 -5.39 6.31 -6.80
C LYS A 55 -5.40 5.79 -5.38
N TYR A 56 -4.24 5.39 -4.88
CA TYR A 56 -3.97 5.05 -3.48
C TYR A 56 -2.91 6.01 -2.94
N GLY A 57 -3.12 6.60 -1.77
CA GLY A 57 -2.13 7.46 -1.12
C GLY A 57 -2.19 7.34 0.40
N ASN A 58 -1.02 7.35 1.05
CA ASN A 58 -0.91 7.53 2.49
C ASN A 58 -0.89 9.05 2.75
N VAL A 59 -1.97 9.58 3.32
CA VAL A 59 -2.05 11.00 3.69
C VAL A 59 -1.42 11.19 5.08
N PRO A 60 -0.57 12.20 5.34
CA PRO A 60 -0.27 13.38 4.51
C PRO A 60 0.93 13.22 3.57
N GLN A 61 1.54 12.04 3.46
CA GLN A 61 2.75 11.82 2.67
C GLN A 61 2.53 11.95 1.14
N GLY A 62 1.28 12.02 0.69
CA GLY A 62 0.88 12.43 -0.65
C GLY A 62 -0.17 11.51 -1.27
N ASP A 63 -1.03 12.09 -2.12
CA ASP A 63 -2.17 11.41 -2.78
C ASP A 63 -1.78 10.43 -3.91
N ARG A 64 -0.51 10.02 -4.01
CA ARG A 64 0.01 9.33 -5.20
C ARG A 64 0.99 8.21 -4.85
N ALA A 65 0.60 7.22 -4.07
CA ALA A 65 1.41 6.02 -3.88
C ALA A 65 1.18 5.00 -5.02
N PHE A 66 -0.05 4.90 -5.55
CA PHE A 66 -0.36 3.96 -6.65
C PHE A 66 -1.35 4.57 -7.64
N THR A 67 -1.12 4.33 -8.94
CA THR A 67 -2.11 4.55 -10.00
C THR A 67 -2.32 3.25 -10.75
N PHE A 68 -3.56 2.75 -10.79
CA PHE A 68 -3.92 1.52 -11.51
C PHE A 68 -4.60 1.88 -12.83
N ASP A 69 -4.25 1.26 -13.94
CA ASP A 69 -4.97 1.40 -15.21
C ASP A 69 -5.82 0.14 -15.46
N LYS A 70 -7.13 0.34 -15.58
CA LYS A 70 -8.10 -0.73 -15.78
C LYS A 70 -8.00 -1.39 -17.16
N THR A 71 -7.46 -0.69 -18.17
CA THR A 71 -7.49 -1.14 -19.56
C THR A 71 -6.42 -2.18 -19.87
N ASP A 72 -5.24 -2.04 -19.27
CA ASP A 72 -4.08 -2.90 -19.52
C ASP A 72 -3.62 -3.68 -18.28
N GLN A 73 -4.37 -3.60 -17.17
CA GLN A 73 -4.05 -4.25 -15.89
C GLN A 73 -2.67 -3.87 -15.34
N THR A 74 -2.18 -2.66 -15.67
CA THR A 74 -0.94 -2.15 -15.13
C THR A 74 -1.15 -1.24 -13.93
N CYS A 75 -0.13 -1.09 -13.10
CA CYS A 75 -0.12 -0.08 -12.07
C CYS A 75 1.25 0.59 -11.93
N LYS A 76 1.24 1.85 -11.54
CA LYS A 76 2.42 2.67 -11.26
C LYS A 76 2.55 2.85 -9.77
N LEU A 77 3.65 2.37 -9.20
CA LEU A 77 4.00 2.59 -7.80
C LEU A 77 4.98 3.74 -7.70
N PHE A 78 4.55 4.85 -7.13
CA PHE A 78 5.41 6.02 -7.04
C PHE A 78 6.30 5.93 -5.80
N ARG A 79 7.60 6.18 -5.99
CA ARG A 79 8.56 6.45 -4.92
C ARG A 79 8.68 7.96 -4.68
N THR A 80 8.53 8.75 -5.74
CA THR A 80 8.44 10.22 -5.73
C THR A 80 7.47 10.66 -6.84
N PRO A 81 7.06 11.95 -6.93
CA PRO A 81 6.23 12.42 -8.04
C PRO A 81 6.82 12.18 -9.44
N SER A 82 8.15 12.07 -9.55
CA SER A 82 8.88 11.88 -10.80
C SER A 82 9.43 10.46 -11.00
N SER A 83 9.30 9.57 -10.00
CA SER A 83 9.85 8.21 -10.04
C SER A 83 8.79 7.19 -9.67
N PHE A 84 8.51 6.26 -10.57
CA PHE A 84 7.60 5.15 -10.33
C PHE A 84 8.14 3.83 -10.87
N LEU A 85 7.65 2.75 -10.28
CA LEU A 85 7.88 1.39 -10.72
C LEU A 85 6.63 0.89 -11.43
N GLN A 86 6.75 0.58 -12.72
CA GLN A 86 5.68 -0.03 -13.51
C GLN A 86 5.52 -1.49 -13.09
N SER A 87 4.29 -1.87 -12.74
CA SER A 87 3.89 -3.19 -12.24
C SER A 87 2.61 -3.64 -12.93
N THR A 88 2.22 -4.89 -12.70
CA THR A 88 0.91 -5.42 -13.09
C THR A 88 0.11 -5.75 -11.86
N PHE A 89 -1.22 -5.82 -12.01
CA PHE A 89 -2.10 -6.29 -10.96
C PHE A 89 -3.12 -7.27 -11.50
N GLU A 90 -3.58 -8.16 -10.63
CA GLU A 90 -4.65 -9.10 -10.93
C GLU A 90 -5.66 -9.16 -9.79
N MET A 91 -6.91 -9.45 -10.14
CA MET A 91 -7.96 -9.74 -9.17
C MET A 91 -8.10 -11.26 -9.07
N THR A 92 -7.91 -11.82 -7.88
CA THR A 92 -8.10 -13.26 -7.64
C THR A 92 -9.58 -13.58 -7.42
N GLY A 93 -9.97 -14.84 -7.65
CA GLY A 93 -11.37 -15.29 -7.52
C GLY A 93 -11.96 -15.15 -6.11
N ASP A 94 -11.12 -15.11 -5.07
CA ASP A 94 -11.52 -14.83 -3.68
C ASP A 94 -11.63 -13.32 -3.38
N GLY A 95 -11.36 -12.48 -4.37
CA GLY A 95 -11.42 -11.05 -4.24
C GLY A 95 -10.21 -10.40 -3.55
N ALA A 96 -9.04 -11.04 -3.58
CA ALA A 96 -7.83 -10.28 -3.34
C ALA A 96 -7.41 -9.50 -4.61
N MET A 97 -6.71 -8.40 -4.42
CA MET A 97 -5.95 -7.75 -5.48
C MET A 97 -4.48 -8.04 -5.24
N THR A 98 -3.81 -8.66 -6.20
CA THR A 98 -2.37 -8.94 -6.13
C THR A 98 -1.64 -8.01 -7.09
N ILE A 99 -0.60 -7.36 -6.61
CA ILE A 99 0.30 -6.52 -7.42
C ILE A 99 1.64 -7.21 -7.53
N HIS A 100 2.11 -7.34 -8.76
CA HIS A 100 3.38 -7.96 -9.11
C HIS A 100 4.30 -6.91 -9.73
N SER A 101 5.42 -6.64 -9.06
CA SER A 101 6.52 -5.91 -9.67
C SER A 101 7.63 -6.86 -10.03
N ARG A 102 8.06 -6.81 -11.30
CA ARG A 102 9.10 -7.63 -11.93
C ARG A 102 10.18 -8.12 -10.94
N GLY A 103 9.92 -9.26 -10.31
CA GLY A 103 10.82 -9.98 -9.39
C GLY A 103 11.24 -9.25 -8.11
N THR A 104 10.66 -8.10 -7.77
CA THR A 104 11.19 -7.23 -6.69
C THR A 104 10.30 -7.17 -5.47
N PHE A 105 8.99 -7.03 -5.65
CA PHE A 105 8.06 -6.99 -4.52
C PHE A 105 6.69 -7.49 -4.97
N LYS A 106 5.95 -8.06 -4.04
CA LYS A 106 4.55 -8.47 -4.22
C LYS A 106 3.71 -7.86 -3.12
N MET A 107 2.53 -7.34 -3.48
CA MET A 107 1.57 -6.84 -2.51
C MET A 107 0.21 -7.49 -2.73
N ILE A 108 -0.47 -7.83 -1.65
CA ILE A 108 -1.78 -8.46 -1.68
C ILE A 108 -2.73 -7.63 -0.83
N PHE A 109 -3.80 -7.13 -1.43
CA PHE A 109 -4.87 -6.43 -0.73
C PHE A 109 -6.08 -7.35 -0.62
N LYS A 110 -6.55 -7.62 0.60
CA LYS A 110 -7.74 -8.42 0.86
C LYS A 110 -8.68 -7.67 1.78
N ILE A 111 -9.95 -7.58 1.40
CA ILE A 111 -10.99 -6.94 2.21
C ILE A 111 -11.88 -8.01 2.83
N THR A 112 -12.06 -7.93 4.14
CA THR A 112 -13.01 -8.75 4.91
C THR A 112 -13.85 -7.81 5.77
N GLY A 113 -15.13 -7.65 5.41
CA GLY A 113 -16.01 -6.68 6.08
C GLY A 113 -15.47 -5.25 5.98
N TYR A 114 -15.23 -4.62 7.13
CA TYR A 114 -14.70 -3.26 7.24
C TYR A 114 -13.17 -3.18 7.34
N GLN A 115 -12.46 -4.30 7.18
CA GLN A 115 -11.01 -4.35 7.27
C GLN A 115 -10.37 -4.62 5.91
N MET A 116 -9.31 -3.89 5.60
CA MET A 116 -8.39 -4.17 4.51
C MET A 116 -7.06 -4.64 5.08
N LYS A 117 -6.65 -5.85 4.72
CA LYS A 117 -5.32 -6.37 4.99
C LYS A 117 -4.45 -6.18 3.74
N LEU A 118 -3.33 -5.48 3.90
CA LEU A 118 -2.25 -5.36 2.93
C LEU A 118 -1.07 -6.22 3.41
N THR A 119 -0.75 -7.26 2.65
CA THR A 119 0.47 -8.05 2.85
C THR A 119 1.51 -7.59 1.83
N GLN A 120 2.67 -7.16 2.29
CA GLN A 120 3.80 -6.78 1.44
C GLN A 120 4.92 -7.79 1.61
N SER A 121 5.48 -8.26 0.49
CA SER A 121 6.53 -9.28 0.48
C SER A 121 7.63 -8.94 -0.53
N MET A 122 8.87 -9.22 -0.13
CA MET A 122 10.09 -9.04 -0.92
C MET A 122 11.09 -10.10 -0.49
N ASP A 123 11.48 -10.97 -1.44
CA ASP A 123 12.31 -12.15 -1.17
C ASP A 123 11.73 -12.98 0.00
N GLU A 124 12.51 -13.25 1.04
CA GLU A 124 12.12 -13.95 2.26
C GLU A 124 11.33 -13.10 3.27
N PHE A 125 11.23 -11.79 3.07
CA PHE A 125 10.55 -10.89 3.99
C PHE A 125 9.07 -10.74 3.63
N SER A 126 8.22 -10.76 4.66
CA SER A 126 6.80 -10.43 4.53
C SER A 126 6.31 -9.74 5.80
N TYR A 127 5.48 -8.72 5.63
CA TYR A 127 4.81 -8.05 6.74
C TYR A 127 3.38 -7.65 6.36
N ASP A 128 2.54 -7.58 7.39
CA ASP A 128 1.14 -7.20 7.27
C ASP A 128 0.88 -5.79 7.80
N THR A 129 0.02 -5.08 7.07
CA THR A 129 -0.57 -3.81 7.45
C THR A 129 -2.09 -3.95 7.39
N VAL A 130 -2.79 -3.63 8.47
CA VAL A 130 -4.26 -3.71 8.54
C VAL A 130 -4.82 -2.31 8.65
N TYR A 131 -5.80 -2.04 7.80
CA TYR A 131 -6.56 -0.81 7.80
C TYR A 131 -8.04 -1.10 8.08
N THR A 132 -8.71 -0.16 8.74
CA THR A 132 -10.16 -0.20 8.97
C THR A 132 -10.82 0.94 8.22
N LYS A 133 -11.96 0.67 7.59
CA LYS A 133 -12.73 1.68 6.87
C LYS A 133 -13.13 2.79 7.84
N CYS A 134 -12.81 4.04 7.52
CA CYS A 134 -13.04 5.17 8.41
C CYS A 134 -13.70 6.35 7.69
N THR A 135 -14.49 7.09 8.45
CA THR A 135 -15.09 8.36 8.06
C THR A 135 -14.21 9.50 8.57
N CYS A 136 -12.93 9.55 8.19
CA CYS A 136 -12.11 10.68 8.63
C CYS A 136 -12.72 12.00 8.11
N PRO A 137 -12.87 13.03 8.97
CA PRO A 137 -13.22 14.37 8.51
C PRO A 137 -12.17 14.85 7.50
N GLU A 138 -12.61 15.68 6.55
CA GLU A 138 -11.79 16.24 5.48
C GLU A 138 -10.72 17.20 6.02
#